data_AF-A0A7S1X2N5-F1
#
_entry.id   AF-A0A7S1X2N5-F1
#
_cell.length_a   1.000
_cell.length_b   1.000
_cell.length_c   1.000
_cell.angle_alpha   90.00
_cell.angle_beta   90.00
_cell.angle_gamma   90.00
#
_symmetry.space_group_name_H-M   'P 1'
#
loop_
_entity.id
_entity.type
_entity.pdbx_description
1 polymer ?
#
loop_
_entity_poly.entity_id
_entity_poly.type
_entity_poly.pdbx_seq_one_letter_code
_entity_poly.pdbx_strand_id
1 'polypeptide(L)'
;VLLTNYLYLPPPSDLYRPNAISFAGAFLYALNRSPTSATKYKEDERQLVTYLLDIAILSHSSLHMSASKMAAAAVWLACSPKLAKEKDGTATFEATTGFSVEELGPCLTHLSALFVDAQLQPHL
;
A
#
# COMPACT_ATOMS: atom_id res chain seq x y z
N VAL A 1 -29.34 34.27 -25.88
CA VAL A 1 -29.63 33.68 -24.56
C VAL A 1 -29.53 32.16 -24.71
N LEU A 2 -28.35 31.56 -24.55
CA LEU A 2 -28.14 30.11 -24.68
C LEU A 2 -26.85 29.71 -23.92
N LEU A 3 -26.80 30.01 -22.62
CA LEU A 3 -25.71 29.60 -21.73
C LEU A 3 -26.28 29.44 -20.33
N THR A 4 -26.84 28.28 -20.03
CA THR A 4 -27.05 27.78 -18.65
C THR A 4 -27.81 26.46 -18.76
N ASN A 5 -27.11 25.35 -19.03
CA ASN A 5 -27.59 24.00 -18.70
C ASN A 5 -26.47 22.95 -18.86
N TYR A 6 -25.25 23.27 -18.41
CA TYR A 6 -24.35 22.21 -17.95
C TYR A 6 -24.67 21.97 -16.49
N LEU A 7 -25.76 21.23 -16.31
CA LEU A 7 -26.09 20.51 -15.11
C LEU A 7 -24.83 19.91 -14.49
N TYR A 8 -24.74 20.06 -13.17
CA TYR A 8 -23.94 19.24 -12.27
C TYR A 8 -24.05 17.76 -12.67
N LEU A 9 -23.15 17.29 -13.52
CA LEU A 9 -22.87 15.88 -13.65
C LEU A 9 -22.02 15.51 -12.43
N PRO A 10 -22.48 14.61 -11.55
CA PRO A 10 -21.58 14.05 -10.56
C PRO A 10 -20.39 13.46 -11.32
N PRO A 11 -19.14 13.67 -10.85
CA PRO A 11 -17.98 13.07 -11.49
C PRO A 11 -18.25 11.57 -11.64
N PRO A 12 -17.91 10.96 -12.79
CA PRO A 12 -18.16 9.53 -13.02
C PRO A 12 -17.64 8.75 -11.81
N SER A 13 -18.46 7.84 -11.30
CA SER A 13 -18.18 7.03 -10.09
C SER A 13 -16.83 6.31 -10.16
N ASP A 14 -16.28 6.12 -11.35
CA ASP A 14 -14.96 5.55 -11.60
C ASP A 14 -13.78 6.46 -11.22
N LEU A 15 -13.98 7.76 -11.02
CA LEU A 15 -12.93 8.68 -10.53
C LEU A 15 -12.64 8.52 -9.04
N TYR A 16 -13.53 7.88 -8.28
CA TYR A 16 -13.38 7.66 -6.83
C TYR A 16 -12.94 6.24 -6.48
N ARG A 17 -12.21 5.57 -7.38
CA ARG A 17 -11.66 4.25 -7.05
C ARG A 17 -10.52 4.41 -6.02
N PRO A 18 -10.58 3.71 -4.87
CA PRO A 18 -9.50 3.76 -3.89
C PRO A 18 -8.21 3.24 -4.53
N ASN A 19 -7.16 4.07 -4.49
CA ASN A 19 -5.83 3.69 -4.95
C ASN A 19 -5.08 2.94 -3.85
N ALA A 20 -3.90 2.39 -4.19
CA ALA A 20 -3.10 1.61 -3.24
C ALA A 20 -2.69 2.45 -2.01
N ILE A 21 -2.47 3.75 -2.18
CA ILE A 21 -2.11 4.67 -1.08
C ILE A 21 -3.23 4.76 -0.05
N SER A 22 -4.49 4.86 -0.50
CA SER A 22 -5.66 4.90 0.38
C SER A 22 -5.80 3.61 1.21
N PHE A 23 -5.60 2.45 0.58
CA PHE A 23 -5.61 1.17 1.30
C PHE A 23 -4.46 1.07 2.30
N ALA A 24 -3.26 1.49 1.92
CA ALA A 24 -2.09 1.42 2.78
C ALA A 24 -2.23 2.30 4.03
N GLY A 25 -2.80 3.50 3.88
CA GLY A 25 -3.15 4.37 5.01
C GLY A 25 -4.13 3.70 5.98
N ALA A 26 -5.15 3.02 5.45
CA ALA A 26 -6.11 2.28 6.27
C ALA A 26 -5.45 1.11 7.02
N PHE A 27 -4.57 0.35 6.36
CA PHE A 27 -3.85 -0.76 6.99
C PHE A 27 -2.89 -0.30 8.09
N LEU A 28 -2.09 0.73 7.84
CA LEU A 28 -1.19 1.30 8.86
C LEU A 28 -1.96 1.85 10.06
N TYR A 29 -3.11 2.50 9.81
CA TYR A 29 -3.99 2.97 10.86
C TYR A 29 -4.55 1.81 11.70
N ALA A 30 -5.02 0.75 11.05
CA ALA A 30 -5.58 -0.41 11.72
C ALA A 30 -4.51 -1.18 12.53
N LEU A 31 -3.30 -1.35 11.97
CA LEU A 31 -2.15 -1.96 12.68
C LEU A 31 -1.82 -1.17 13.95
N ASN A 32 -1.77 0.16 13.87
CA ASN A 32 -1.51 1.04 15.01
C ASN A 32 -2.61 1.02 16.08
N ARG A 33 -3.82 0.57 15.75
CA ARG A 33 -4.94 0.43 16.69
C ARG A 33 -5.18 -1.01 17.13
N SER A 34 -4.44 -1.97 16.58
CA SER A 34 -4.59 -3.36 16.95
C SER A 34 -4.23 -3.54 18.44
N PRO A 35 -5.10 -4.17 19.25
CA PRO A 35 -4.80 -4.43 20.66
C PRO A 35 -3.66 -5.44 20.83
N THR A 36 -3.33 -6.21 19.78
CA THR A 36 -2.25 -7.19 19.78
C THR A 36 -0.91 -6.60 19.32
N SER A 37 -0.92 -5.43 18.67
CA SER A 37 0.32 -4.79 18.23
C SER A 37 0.90 -3.97 19.38
N ALA A 38 2.08 -4.37 19.84
CA ALA A 38 2.84 -3.63 20.84
C ALA A 38 3.65 -2.48 20.21
N THR A 39 3.84 -2.52 18.89
CA THR A 39 4.68 -1.59 18.16
C THR A 39 3.86 -0.55 17.43
N LYS A 40 4.23 0.73 17.62
CA LYS A 40 3.68 1.81 16.81
C LYS A 40 4.49 1.98 15.52
N TYR A 41 3.78 2.01 14.40
CA TYR A 41 4.27 2.35 13.08
C TYR A 41 4.25 3.88 12.95
N LYS A 42 5.43 4.45 12.74
CA LYS A 42 5.70 5.89 12.76
C LYS A 42 5.76 6.43 11.33
N GLU A 43 6.14 7.70 11.21
CA GLU A 43 6.25 8.39 9.94
C GLU A 43 7.23 7.71 8.98
N ASP A 44 8.32 7.11 9.48
CA ASP A 44 9.31 6.41 8.65
C ASP A 44 8.70 5.23 7.88
N GLU A 45 7.87 4.40 8.52
CA GLU A 45 7.19 3.30 7.83
C GLU A 45 6.18 3.82 6.82
N ARG A 46 5.46 4.89 7.16
CA ARG A 46 4.52 5.53 6.24
C ARG A 46 5.23 6.07 5.00
N GLN A 47 6.37 6.73 5.16
CA GLN A 47 7.18 7.25 4.07
C GLN A 47 7.70 6.12 3.18
N LEU A 48 8.20 5.04 3.78
CA LEU A 48 8.68 3.88 3.02
C LEU A 48 7.53 3.21 2.23
N VAL A 49 6.35 3.07 2.84
CA VAL A 49 5.15 2.57 2.16
C VAL A 49 4.78 3.46 0.98
N THR A 50 4.73 4.78 1.17
CA THR A 50 4.43 5.72 0.08
C THR A 50 5.46 5.61 -1.04
N TYR A 51 6.76 5.58 -0.70
CA TYR A 51 7.84 5.42 -1.66
C TYR A 51 7.70 4.13 -2.48
N LEU A 52 7.42 2.99 -1.83
CA LEU A 52 7.21 1.71 -2.49
C LEU A 52 6.00 1.73 -3.45
N LEU A 53 4.95 2.45 -3.10
CA LEU A 53 3.79 2.59 -3.97
C LEU A 53 4.03 3.57 -5.12
N ASP A 54 4.81 4.63 -4.91
CA ASP A 54 5.18 5.59 -5.95
C ASP A 54 6.03 4.93 -7.04
N ILE A 55 7.06 4.13 -6.66
CA ILE A 55 7.83 3.37 -7.63
C ILE A 55 6.98 2.33 -8.37
N ALA A 56 5.96 1.76 -7.69
CA ALA A 56 5.06 0.80 -8.32
C ALA A 56 4.18 1.44 -9.40
N ILE A 57 3.78 2.71 -9.23
CA ILE A 57 2.99 3.45 -10.22
C ILE A 57 3.76 3.60 -11.53
N LEU A 58 5.09 3.72 -11.47
CA LEU A 58 5.95 3.87 -12.65
C LEU A 58 6.15 2.55 -13.42
N SER A 59 5.78 1.42 -12.83
CA SER A 59 5.95 0.10 -13.46
C SER A 59 4.67 -0.35 -14.16
N HIS A 60 4.75 -0.58 -15.47
CA HIS A 60 3.64 -1.11 -16.28
C HIS A 60 3.11 -2.46 -15.76
N SER A 61 3.98 -3.31 -15.21
CA SER A 61 3.59 -4.62 -14.65
C SER A 61 2.66 -4.50 -13.43
N SER A 62 2.68 -3.35 -12.74
CA SER A 62 1.84 -3.09 -11.57
C SER A 62 0.37 -2.85 -11.94
N LEU A 63 0.06 -2.54 -13.20
CA LEU A 63 -1.31 -2.27 -13.68
C LEU A 63 -2.23 -3.49 -13.57
N HIS A 64 -1.67 -4.70 -13.58
CA HIS A 64 -2.43 -5.94 -13.48
C HIS A 64 -2.61 -6.43 -12.04
N MET A 65 -1.99 -5.76 -11.06
CA MET A 65 -2.05 -6.13 -9.65
C MET A 65 -3.15 -5.38 -8.92
N SER A 66 -3.82 -6.04 -7.97
CA SER A 66 -4.83 -5.38 -7.15
C SER A 66 -4.20 -4.28 -6.28
N ALA A 67 -4.78 -3.09 -6.30
CA ALA A 67 -4.36 -1.98 -5.47
C ALA A 67 -4.31 -2.32 -3.97
N SER A 68 -5.26 -3.14 -3.48
CA SER A 68 -5.29 -3.58 -2.09
C SER A 68 -4.16 -4.56 -1.74
N LYS A 69 -3.80 -5.46 -2.66
CA LYS A 69 -2.67 -6.40 -2.47
C LYS A 69 -1.33 -5.67 -2.57
N MET A 70 -1.20 -4.72 -3.50
CA MET A 70 -0.02 -3.86 -3.60
C MET A 70 0.18 -3.03 -2.34
N ALA A 71 -0.89 -2.45 -1.81
CA ALA A 71 -0.87 -1.73 -0.55
C ALA A 71 -0.45 -2.62 0.63
N ALA A 72 -1.06 -3.80 0.77
CA ALA A 72 -0.72 -4.74 1.83
C ALA A 72 0.75 -5.21 1.73
N ALA A 73 1.23 -5.51 0.53
CA ALA A 73 2.61 -5.89 0.29
C ALA A 73 3.60 -4.77 0.64
N ALA A 74 3.30 -3.52 0.26
CA ALA A 74 4.12 -2.37 0.63
C ALA A 74 4.17 -2.16 2.15
N VAL A 75 3.02 -2.29 2.82
CA VAL A 75 2.93 -2.21 4.30
C VAL A 75 3.73 -3.34 4.94
N TRP A 76 3.63 -4.57 4.44
CA TRP A 76 4.41 -5.70 4.94
C TRP A 76 5.91 -5.44 4.82
N LEU A 77 6.40 -5.00 3.65
CA LEU A 77 7.81 -4.71 3.44
C LEU A 77 8.33 -3.66 4.43
N ALA A 78 7.59 -2.56 4.61
CA ALA A 78 7.99 -1.50 5.53
C ALA A 78 7.90 -1.89 7.01
N CYS A 79 6.91 -2.71 7.38
CA CYS A 79 6.60 -3.02 8.77
C CYS A 79 7.21 -4.35 9.25
N SER A 80 7.64 -5.23 8.34
CA SER A 80 8.14 -6.58 8.66
C SER A 80 9.26 -6.62 9.69
N PRO A 81 10.24 -5.69 9.74
CA PRO A 81 11.29 -5.72 10.77
C PRO A 81 10.77 -5.46 12.18
N LYS A 82 9.64 -4.74 12.29
CA LYS A 82 8.94 -4.48 13.55
C LYS A 82 8.01 -5.62 13.90
N LEU A 83 7.21 -6.09 12.93
CA LEU A 83 6.31 -7.23 13.09
C LEU A 83 7.06 -8.51 13.50
N ALA A 84 8.27 -8.74 12.97
CA ALA A 84 9.09 -9.90 13.33
C ALA A 84 9.57 -9.89 14.80
N LYS A 85 9.56 -8.74 15.47
CA LYS A 85 9.87 -8.62 16.91
C LYS A 85 8.64 -8.86 17.78
N GLU A 86 7.45 -8.84 17.20
CA GLU A 86 6.20 -9.15 17.89
C GLU A 86 5.97 -10.66 17.85
N LYS A 87 5.54 -11.23 18.97
CA LYS A 87 5.31 -12.67 19.12
C LYS A 87 4.34 -13.23 18.06
N ASP A 88 3.32 -12.44 17.71
CA ASP A 88 2.25 -12.79 16.76
C ASP A 88 2.09 -11.71 15.66
N GLY A 89 3.19 -11.07 15.25
CA GLY A 89 3.17 -9.96 14.30
C GLY A 89 2.57 -10.35 12.95
N THR A 90 2.97 -11.48 12.39
CA THR A 90 2.42 -12.00 11.13
C THR A 90 0.91 -12.21 11.22
N ALA A 91 0.43 -12.88 12.28
CA ALA A 91 -1.00 -13.12 12.48
C ALA A 91 -1.78 -11.80 12.65
N THR A 92 -1.19 -10.83 13.36
CA THR A 92 -1.79 -9.49 13.51
C THR A 92 -1.91 -8.77 12.18
N PHE A 93 -0.89 -8.86 11.32
CA PHE A 93 -0.93 -8.29 9.98
C PHE A 93 -1.98 -8.95 9.10
N GLU A 94 -2.05 -10.29 9.08
CA GLU A 94 -3.01 -11.02 8.26
C GLU A 94 -4.45 -10.74 8.72
N ALA A 95 -4.69 -10.70 10.03
CA ALA A 95 -5.99 -10.31 10.59
C ALA A 95 -6.37 -8.86 10.25
N THR A 96 -5.39 -7.96 10.10
CA THR A 96 -5.62 -6.54 9.82
C THR A 96 -5.85 -6.27 8.34
N THR A 97 -5.07 -6.91 7.47
CA THR A 97 -5.10 -6.67 6.02
C THR A 97 -6.05 -7.61 5.29
N GLY A 98 -6.38 -8.75 5.89
CA GLY A 98 -7.19 -9.80 5.28
C GLY A 98 -6.46 -10.63 4.23
N PHE A 99 -5.13 -10.48 4.11
CA PHE A 99 -4.31 -11.22 3.15
C PHE A 99 -3.23 -12.01 3.88
N SER A 100 -3.00 -13.25 3.47
CA SER A 100 -1.84 -14.00 3.94
C SER A 100 -0.55 -13.51 3.27
N VAL A 101 0.59 -13.69 3.93
CA VAL A 101 1.89 -13.32 3.33
C VAL A 101 2.13 -14.10 2.03
N GLU A 102 1.65 -15.34 1.95
CA GLU A 102 1.74 -16.20 0.77
C GLU A 102 0.94 -15.63 -0.41
N GLU A 103 -0.28 -15.13 -0.16
CA GLU A 103 -1.14 -14.50 -1.17
C GLU A 103 -0.54 -13.21 -1.73
N LEU A 104 0.32 -12.55 -0.95
CA LEU A 104 1.02 -11.32 -1.34
C LEU A 104 2.33 -11.60 -2.09
N GLY A 105 2.79 -12.85 -2.18
CA GLY A 105 4.08 -13.25 -2.76
C GLY A 105 4.43 -12.59 -4.10
N PRO A 106 3.53 -12.55 -5.10
CA PRO A 106 3.78 -11.86 -6.36
C PRO A 106 3.99 -10.34 -6.20
N CYS A 107 3.19 -9.69 -5.36
CA CYS A 107 3.30 -8.24 -5.10
C CYS A 107 4.58 -7.91 -4.31
N LEU A 108 4.95 -8.78 -3.34
CA LEU A 108 6.18 -8.65 -2.55
C LEU A 108 7.43 -8.78 -3.41
N THR A 109 7.47 -9.80 -4.27
CA THR A 109 8.58 -10.01 -5.20
C THR A 109 8.72 -8.83 -6.17
N HIS A 110 7.60 -8.38 -6.73
CA HIS A 110 7.57 -7.25 -7.66
C HIS A 110 8.04 -5.94 -7.02
N LEU A 111 7.48 -5.57 -5.86
CA LEU A 111 7.90 -4.36 -5.14
C LEU A 111 9.36 -4.40 -4.71
N SER A 112 9.85 -5.56 -4.27
CA SER A 112 11.25 -5.72 -3.87
C SER A 112 12.19 -5.56 -5.07
N ALA A 113 11.83 -6.10 -6.23
CA ALA A 113 12.60 -5.93 -7.46
C ALA A 113 12.66 -4.46 -7.87
N LEU A 114 11.51 -3.77 -7.90
CA LEU A 114 11.45 -2.33 -8.20
C LEU A 114 12.26 -1.49 -7.21
N PHE A 115 12.21 -1.84 -5.93
CA PHE A 115 12.99 -1.13 -4.91
C PHE A 115 14.49 -1.29 -5.15
N VAL A 116 14.95 -2.52 -5.42
CA VAL A 116 16.36 -2.79 -5.75
C VAL A 116 16.80 -2.03 -7.00
N ASP A 117 16.00 -2.07 -8.07
CA ASP A 117 16.31 -1.36 -9.31
C ASP A 117 16.38 0.16 -9.11
N ALA A 118 15.46 0.74 -8.33
CA ALA A 118 15.46 2.16 -8.00
C ALA A 118 16.70 2.57 -7.18
N GLN A 119 17.18 1.72 -6.27
CA GLN A 119 18.42 1.99 -5.50
C GLN A 119 19.67 1.92 -6.38
N LEU A 120 19.64 1.12 -7.45
CA LEU A 120 20.76 0.97 -8.39
C LEU A 120 20.82 2.11 -9.42
N GLN A 121 19.77 2.91 -9.56
CA GLN A 121 19.69 4.06 -10.48
C GLN A 121 19.49 5.42 -9.76
N PRO A 122 20.38 5.84 -8.85
CA PRO A 122 20.17 7.06 -8.05
C PRO A 122 20.30 8.39 -8.82
N HIS A 123 20.41 8.38 -10.16
CA HIS A 123 20.84 9.54 -10.97
C HIS A 123 20.04 9.82 -12.25
N LEU A 124 18.75 9.44 -12.30
CA LEU A 124 17.84 9.91 -13.37
C LEU A 124 16.83 10.91 -12.82
#